data_AF-A0A924RRQ3-F1
#
_entry.id   AF-A0A924RRQ3-F1
#
_cell.length_a   1.000
_cell.length_b   1.000
_cell.length_c   1.000
_cell.angle_alpha   90.00
_cell.angle_beta   90.00
_cell.angle_gamma   90.00
#
_symmetry.space_group_name_H-M   'P 1'
#
loop_
_entity.id
_entity.type
_entity.pdbx_description
1 polymer ?
#
loop_
_entity_poly.entity_id
_entity_poly.type
_entity_poly.pdbx_seq_one_letter_code
_entity_poly.pdbx_strand_id
1 'polypeptide(L)'
;MLLSGLILSSAQAATLRLYPNFAEVRRTVEVKTRALELDFSQSQMNGLVGGSLYLSSPKVLSRLQTVKSGTGSLERFEGKTVYLREDGKVRPVKLIRASSGLVQDLQTGRFRSGISVGQLEFSQPLEPSGANSVRYRYTLPQNSVYSLPFLSPKVTVKRVARLETNFYSSFIKGKFQRLYRLTSNVLLPARTVTVRDVDRVVGSQSLPDLTANEEHNLRLGQDPDLNFTRYVKVSSSSRVKVFGTVQRRYTYNIYSVTLQRRERPRASERTEAAQSKIGDE
;
A
#
# COMPACT_ATOMS: atom_id res chain seq x y z
N MET A 1 2.48 45.26 11.57
CA MET A 1 2.85 44.15 10.66
C MET A 1 3.26 42.97 11.52
N LEU A 2 2.41 41.93 11.64
CA LEU A 2 2.77 40.69 12.33
C LEU A 2 3.34 39.71 11.31
N LEU A 3 4.58 39.29 11.56
CA LEU A 3 5.37 38.39 10.74
C LEU A 3 4.75 36.98 10.77
N SER A 4 4.31 36.49 9.61
CA SER A 4 3.82 35.13 9.43
C SER A 4 4.98 34.14 9.52
N GLY A 5 4.91 33.21 10.47
CA GLY A 5 5.87 32.11 10.63
C GLY A 5 5.67 31.06 9.54
N LEU A 6 6.70 30.90 8.70
CA LEU A 6 6.80 29.88 7.67
C LEU A 6 7.01 28.50 8.34
N ILE A 7 6.00 27.61 8.29
CA ILE A 7 6.19 26.21 8.69
C ILE A 7 6.82 25.48 7.51
N LEU A 8 8.13 25.25 7.57
CA LEU A 8 8.82 24.37 6.62
C LEU A 8 8.41 22.91 6.89
N SER A 9 7.49 22.41 6.07
CA SER A 9 7.25 20.97 5.94
C SER A 9 8.49 20.31 5.34
N SER A 10 9.37 19.78 6.19
CA SER A 10 10.46 18.91 5.72
C SER A 10 9.86 17.66 5.07
N ALA A 11 10.05 17.51 3.77
CA ALA A 11 9.69 16.30 3.03
C ALA A 11 10.60 15.14 3.48
N GLN A 12 10.23 14.44 4.55
CA GLN A 12 10.95 13.24 4.97
C GLN A 12 10.65 12.09 4.00
N ALA A 13 11.68 11.38 3.55
CA ALA A 13 11.57 10.31 2.58
C ALA A 13 10.89 9.08 3.21
N ALA A 14 9.68 8.77 2.74
CA ALA A 14 8.99 7.53 3.04
C ALA A 14 9.24 6.52 1.90
N THR A 15 9.46 5.25 2.24
CA THR A 15 9.69 4.15 1.29
C THR A 15 8.42 3.31 1.16
N LEU A 16 7.84 3.23 -0.04
CA LEU A 16 6.75 2.30 -0.36
C LEU A 16 7.34 0.98 -0.89
N ARG A 17 7.05 -0.12 -0.20
CA ARG A 17 7.44 -1.48 -0.60
C ARG A 17 6.21 -2.25 -1.02
N LEU A 18 6.22 -2.76 -2.25
CA LEU A 18 5.15 -3.59 -2.80
C LEU A 18 5.54 -5.07 -2.66
N TYR A 19 4.72 -5.84 -1.96
CA TYR A 19 4.77 -7.31 -1.93
C TYR A 19 3.58 -7.85 -2.73
N PRO A 20 3.57 -9.15 -3.12
CA PRO A 20 2.50 -9.73 -3.92
C PRO A 20 1.08 -9.52 -3.35
N ASN A 21 0.94 -9.48 -2.02
CA ASN A 21 -0.36 -9.46 -1.33
C ASN A 21 -0.59 -8.24 -0.42
N PHE A 22 0.42 -7.39 -0.20
CA PHE A 22 0.30 -6.18 0.59
C PHE A 22 1.39 -5.19 0.20
N ALA A 23 1.18 -3.91 0.46
CA ALA A 23 2.27 -2.96 0.47
C ALA A 23 2.42 -2.34 1.85
N GLU A 24 3.64 -1.90 2.16
CA GLU A 24 3.91 -1.14 3.39
C GLU A 24 4.55 0.18 3.00
N VAL A 25 4.14 1.25 3.67
CA VAL A 25 4.88 2.51 3.60
C VAL A 25 5.65 2.70 4.89
N ARG A 26 6.96 2.85 4.77
CA ARG A 26 7.90 3.03 5.88
C ARG A 26 8.37 4.46 5.96
N ARG A 27 8.38 5.04 7.15
CA ARG A 27 9.03 6.34 7.40
C ARG A 27 10.25 6.14 8.29
N THR A 28 11.39 6.66 7.87
CA THR A 28 12.58 6.76 8.71
C THR A 28 12.47 8.00 9.59
N VAL A 29 12.63 7.84 10.90
CA VAL A 29 12.64 8.95 11.85
C VAL A 29 13.95 8.94 12.64
N GLU A 30 14.68 10.04 12.56
CA GLU A 30 15.85 10.29 13.41
C GLU A 30 15.39 10.92 14.72
N VAL A 31 15.77 10.29 15.83
CA VAL A 31 15.34 10.69 17.17
C VAL A 31 16.48 11.45 17.85
N LYS A 32 16.41 12.78 17.75
CA LYS A 32 17.42 13.71 18.32
C LYS A 32 17.26 13.92 19.83
N THR A 33 16.06 13.72 20.36
CA THR A 33 15.75 13.81 21.80
C THR A 33 15.28 12.44 22.31
N ARG A 34 15.22 12.19 23.63
CA ARG A 34 14.75 10.89 24.17
C ARG A 34 13.27 10.57 23.87
N ALA A 35 12.55 11.42 23.15
CA ALA A 35 11.12 11.29 22.90
C ALA A 35 10.80 11.36 21.40
N LEU A 36 10.05 10.38 20.90
CA LEU A 36 9.44 10.41 19.57
C LEU A 36 7.93 10.58 19.72
N GLU A 37 7.40 11.67 19.19
CA GLU A 37 5.97 11.92 19.14
C GLU A 37 5.44 11.71 17.72
N LEU A 38 4.39 10.89 17.60
CA LEU A 38 3.69 10.61 16.35
C LEU A 38 2.24 11.00 16.51
N ASP A 39 1.81 11.97 15.71
CA ASP A 39 0.41 12.37 15.59
C ASP A 39 -0.19 11.75 14.33
N PHE A 40 -1.26 10.98 14.49
CA PHE A 40 -2.03 10.40 13.39
C PHE A 40 -3.40 11.05 13.31
N SER A 41 -3.78 11.52 12.11
CA SER A 41 -5.14 12.00 11.82
C SER A 41 -6.14 10.86 11.65
N GLN A 42 -7.44 11.12 11.75
CA GLN A 42 -8.50 10.12 11.54
C GLN A 42 -8.37 9.36 10.21
N SER A 43 -8.01 10.05 9.12
CA SER A 43 -7.79 9.43 7.82
C SER A 43 -6.61 8.45 7.83
N GLN A 44 -5.51 8.79 8.52
CA GLN A 44 -4.36 7.91 8.70
C GLN A 44 -4.72 6.72 9.60
N MET A 45 -5.54 6.94 10.64
CA MET A 45 -6.01 5.88 11.54
C MET A 45 -6.85 4.82 10.83
N ASN A 46 -7.71 5.22 9.88
CA ASN A 46 -8.53 4.27 9.10
C ASN A 46 -7.68 3.35 8.19
N GLY A 47 -6.44 3.73 7.88
CA GLY A 47 -5.51 2.94 7.07
C GLY A 47 -4.50 2.11 7.86
N LEU A 48 -4.49 2.24 9.19
CA LEU A 48 -3.59 1.50 10.07
C LEU A 48 -4.16 0.11 10.36
N VAL A 49 -3.30 -0.91 10.28
CA VAL A 49 -3.64 -2.26 10.75
C VAL A 49 -3.41 -2.31 12.25
N GLY A 50 -4.40 -2.78 13.03
CA GLY A 50 -4.24 -2.98 14.47
C GLY A 50 -2.99 -3.82 14.76
N GLY A 51 -2.15 -3.36 15.70
CA GLY A 51 -0.88 -4.01 16.03
C GLY A 51 0.29 -3.76 15.06
N SER A 52 0.10 -3.04 13.95
CA SER A 52 1.16 -2.77 12.96
C SER A 52 2.15 -1.68 13.37
N LEU A 53 1.84 -0.85 14.37
CA LEU A 53 2.76 0.15 14.92
C LEU A 53 3.85 -0.54 15.75
N TYR A 54 4.84 -1.10 15.08
CA TYR A 54 6.06 -1.60 15.68
C TYR A 54 7.23 -0.70 15.28
N LEU A 55 8.02 -0.32 16.27
CA LEU A 55 9.29 0.36 16.06
C LEU A 55 10.35 -0.72 15.84
N SER A 56 11.04 -0.65 14.70
CA SER A 56 12.19 -1.51 14.43
C SER A 56 13.40 -1.00 15.21
N SER A 57 13.49 -1.32 16.50
CA SER A 57 14.66 -1.06 17.35
C SER A 57 14.69 -2.01 18.54
N PRO A 58 15.88 -2.43 19.01
CA PRO A 58 16.02 -3.47 20.04
C PRO A 58 15.49 -3.09 21.43
N LYS A 59 15.11 -1.83 21.70
CA LYS A 59 14.59 -1.45 23.04
C LYS A 59 13.71 -0.19 23.01
N VAL A 60 12.40 -0.38 23.10
CA VAL A 60 11.44 0.69 23.44
C VAL A 60 11.41 0.82 24.96
N LEU A 61 11.73 2.00 25.50
CA LEU A 61 11.81 2.19 26.95
C LEU A 61 10.43 2.43 27.57
N SER A 62 9.55 3.15 26.88
CA SER A 62 8.13 3.29 27.24
C SER A 62 7.30 3.77 26.05
N ARG A 63 6.00 3.44 26.04
CA ARG A 63 5.00 3.90 25.06
C ARG A 63 3.82 4.52 25.80
N LEU A 64 3.54 5.79 25.51
CA LEU A 64 2.36 6.50 26.01
C LEU A 64 1.45 6.83 24.83
N GLN A 65 0.22 6.36 24.88
CA GLN A 65 -0.79 6.62 23.86
C GLN A 65 -1.78 7.65 24.40
N THR A 66 -1.92 8.77 23.71
CA THR A 66 -2.92 9.80 24.00
C THR A 66 -3.91 9.84 22.85
N VAL A 67 -5.11 9.32 23.09
CA VAL A 67 -6.23 9.46 22.14
C VAL A 67 -6.82 10.85 22.33
N LYS A 68 -6.80 11.70 21.30
CA LYS A 68 -7.59 12.93 21.31
C LYS A 68 -9.02 12.53 20.98
N SER A 69 -9.79 12.23 22.02
CA SER A 69 -11.17 11.75 21.93
C SER A 69 -12.04 12.72 21.13
N GLY A 70 -12.48 12.27 19.95
CA GLY A 70 -13.88 12.42 19.61
C GLY A 70 -14.67 11.43 20.47
N THR A 71 -15.91 11.75 20.78
CA THR A 71 -16.91 11.02 21.58
C THR A 71 -17.28 9.63 21.01
N GLY A 72 -16.32 8.75 20.73
CA GLY A 72 -16.58 7.45 20.08
C GLY A 72 -15.83 6.23 20.63
N SER A 73 -14.87 6.39 21.54
CA SER A 73 -14.02 5.26 22.00
C SER A 73 -14.55 4.51 23.22
N LEU A 74 -15.34 5.16 24.08
CA LEU A 74 -15.98 4.56 25.25
C LEU A 74 -17.37 4.01 24.92
N GLU A 75 -18.04 4.62 23.95
CA GLU A 75 -19.40 4.35 23.51
C GLU A 75 -19.57 2.88 23.10
N ARG A 76 -18.55 2.28 22.46
CA ARG A 76 -18.53 0.85 22.10
C ARG A 76 -18.48 -0.11 23.30
N PHE A 77 -18.19 0.41 24.49
CA PHE A 77 -18.20 -0.32 25.75
C PHE A 77 -19.48 -0.08 26.54
N GLU A 78 -20.40 0.79 26.09
CA GLU A 78 -21.72 0.88 26.69
C GLU A 78 -22.43 -0.48 26.61
N GLY A 79 -23.08 -0.86 27.70
CA GLY A 79 -23.64 -2.18 27.92
C GLY A 79 -22.63 -3.29 28.23
N LYS A 80 -21.32 -3.05 28.16
CA LYS A 80 -20.29 -4.07 28.40
C LYS A 80 -19.70 -3.98 29.82
N THR A 81 -19.17 -5.10 30.29
CA THR A 81 -18.37 -5.16 31.51
C THR A 81 -16.98 -4.56 31.25
N VAL A 82 -16.62 -3.58 32.07
CA VAL A 82 -15.29 -2.98 32.20
C VAL A 82 -14.87 -3.10 33.67
N TYR A 83 -13.65 -2.69 34.01
CA TYR A 83 -13.17 -2.78 35.38
C TYR A 83 -12.85 -1.40 35.94
N LEU A 84 -13.44 -1.06 37.07
CA LEU A 84 -13.19 0.20 37.77
C LEU A 84 -12.03 0.01 38.75
N ARG A 85 -11.01 0.86 38.65
CA ARG A 85 -9.89 0.94 39.58
C ARG A 85 -10.12 2.05 40.60
N GLU A 86 -10.19 1.68 41.86
CA GLU A 86 -10.28 2.60 43.01
C GLU A 86 -9.48 2.04 44.19
N ASP A 87 -8.72 2.90 44.85
CA ASP A 87 -7.93 2.55 46.05
C ASP A 87 -7.03 1.31 45.85
N GLY A 88 -6.45 1.18 44.65
CA GLY A 88 -5.60 0.05 44.27
C GLY A 88 -6.32 -1.28 44.05
N LYS A 89 -7.66 -1.31 44.15
CA LYS A 89 -8.50 -2.47 43.89
C LYS A 89 -9.22 -2.31 42.54
N VAL A 90 -9.41 -3.45 41.87
CA VAL A 90 -10.07 -3.52 40.57
C VAL A 90 -11.37 -4.30 40.74
N ARG A 91 -12.48 -3.76 40.24
CA ARG A 91 -13.80 -4.40 40.36
C ARG A 91 -14.58 -4.34 39.05
N PRO A 92 -15.35 -5.39 38.71
CA PRO A 92 -16.13 -5.42 37.48
C PRO A 92 -17.36 -4.50 37.59
N VAL A 93 -17.53 -3.64 36.61
CA VAL A 93 -18.68 -2.73 36.48
C VAL A 93 -19.22 -2.79 35.05
N LYS A 94 -20.51 -2.54 34.85
CA LYS A 94 -21.10 -2.38 33.53
C LYS A 94 -21.10 -0.91 33.14
N LEU A 95 -20.51 -0.54 32.01
CA LEU A 95 -20.62 0.83 31.51
C LEU A 95 -22.03 1.05 30.95
N ILE A 96 -22.78 1.99 31.50
CA ILE A 96 -24.16 2.28 31.11
C ILE A 96 -24.20 3.45 30.13
N ARG A 97 -23.41 4.50 30.39
CA ARG A 97 -23.35 5.70 29.54
C ARG A 97 -21.95 6.29 29.56
N ALA A 98 -21.28 6.28 28.42
CA ALA A 98 -19.95 6.81 28.20
C ALA A 98 -19.90 8.33 28.41
N SER A 99 -20.88 9.06 27.89
CA SER A 99 -20.88 10.53 27.91
C SER A 99 -20.88 11.13 29.31
N SER A 100 -21.44 10.44 30.30
CA SER A 100 -21.48 10.87 31.70
C SER A 100 -20.64 9.99 32.64
N GLY A 101 -19.90 9.02 32.10
CA GLY A 101 -19.18 8.02 32.90
C GLY A 101 -20.09 7.25 33.86
N LEU A 102 -21.33 6.94 33.44
CA LEU A 102 -22.30 6.21 34.26
C LEU A 102 -21.98 4.71 34.19
N VAL A 103 -21.73 4.10 35.34
CA VAL A 103 -21.47 2.66 35.47
C VAL A 103 -22.42 2.03 36.49
N GLN A 104 -22.65 0.73 36.38
CA GLN A 104 -23.33 -0.09 37.36
C GLN A 104 -22.35 -1.09 37.97
N ASP A 105 -22.20 -1.08 39.28
CA ASP A 105 -21.40 -2.04 40.00
C ASP A 105 -22.07 -3.43 39.95
N LEU A 106 -21.36 -4.44 39.42
CA LEU A 106 -21.95 -5.77 39.19
C LEU A 106 -22.08 -6.61 40.48
N GLN A 107 -21.43 -6.21 41.58
CA GLN A 107 -21.54 -6.90 42.87
C GLN A 107 -22.68 -6.32 43.71
N THR A 108 -22.80 -4.99 43.73
CA THR A 108 -23.75 -4.28 44.58
C THR A 108 -25.01 -3.81 43.85
N GLY A 109 -25.00 -3.84 42.51
CA GLY A 109 -26.09 -3.33 41.66
C GLY A 109 -26.20 -1.80 41.61
N ARG A 110 -25.34 -1.07 42.35
CA ARG A 110 -25.42 0.40 42.50
C ARG A 110 -24.88 1.13 41.27
N PHE A 111 -25.49 2.27 40.95
CA PHE A 111 -25.06 3.14 39.86
C PHE A 111 -24.15 4.26 40.36
N ARG A 112 -23.15 4.63 39.54
CA ARG A 112 -22.22 5.72 39.83
C ARG A 112 -21.92 6.50 38.56
N SER A 113 -21.85 7.82 38.65
CA SER A 113 -21.57 8.74 37.54
C SER A 113 -20.25 9.49 37.77
N GLY A 114 -19.76 10.17 36.73
CA GLY A 114 -18.53 10.97 36.81
C GLY A 114 -17.23 10.14 36.79
N ILE A 115 -17.31 8.86 36.40
CA ILE A 115 -16.12 8.01 36.26
C ILE A 115 -15.36 8.41 35.00
N SER A 116 -14.09 8.74 35.16
CA SER A 116 -13.20 9.07 34.03
C SER A 116 -12.60 7.83 33.38
N VAL A 117 -12.19 7.94 32.11
CA VAL A 117 -11.52 6.83 31.38
C VAL A 117 -10.28 6.33 32.09
N GLY A 118 -9.52 7.23 32.74
CA GLY A 118 -8.30 6.87 33.46
C GLY A 118 -8.53 5.96 34.67
N GLN A 119 -9.77 5.85 35.14
CA GLN A 119 -10.18 4.96 36.23
C GLN A 119 -10.71 3.61 35.72
N LEU A 120 -10.83 3.44 34.40
CA LEU A 120 -11.35 2.23 33.79
C LEU A 120 -10.23 1.39 33.16
N GLU A 121 -10.33 0.08 33.35
CA GLU A 121 -9.53 -0.93 32.65
C GLU A 121 -10.44 -1.76 31.74
N PHE A 122 -9.89 -2.18 30.61
CA PHE A 122 -10.61 -2.86 29.56
C PHE A 122 -9.97 -4.21 29.28
N SER A 123 -10.79 -5.24 29.09
CA SER A 123 -10.33 -6.60 28.71
C SER A 123 -9.76 -6.67 27.29
N GLN A 124 -9.93 -5.60 26.50
CA GLN A 124 -9.43 -5.47 25.14
C GLN A 124 -8.81 -4.08 24.97
N PRO A 125 -7.75 -3.95 24.14
CA PRO A 125 -7.14 -2.66 23.86
C PRO A 125 -8.18 -1.63 23.40
N LEU A 126 -7.98 -0.37 23.79
CA LEU A 126 -8.65 0.77 23.16
C LEU A 126 -8.15 0.92 21.72
N GLU A 127 -8.56 0.00 20.84
CA GLU A 127 -8.39 0.16 19.41
C GLU A 127 -9.07 1.47 18.99
N PRO A 128 -8.37 2.36 18.28
CA PRO A 128 -8.81 3.73 18.01
C PRO A 128 -9.92 3.84 16.94
N SER A 129 -10.80 2.85 16.86
CA SER A 129 -12.01 2.90 16.05
C SER A 129 -12.92 4.02 16.57
N GLY A 130 -12.80 5.22 15.99
CA GLY A 130 -13.57 6.41 16.39
C GLY A 130 -12.75 7.61 16.90
N ALA A 131 -11.41 7.54 16.93
CA ALA A 131 -10.58 8.69 17.33
C ALA A 131 -10.37 9.68 16.17
N ASN A 132 -10.61 10.98 16.41
CA ASN A 132 -10.29 12.04 15.43
C ASN A 132 -8.77 12.19 15.21
N SER A 133 -7.97 11.87 16.24
CA SER A 133 -6.52 11.71 16.13
C SER A 133 -5.95 10.90 17.30
N VAL A 134 -4.84 10.18 17.06
CA VAL A 134 -4.10 9.46 18.10
C VAL A 134 -2.67 9.99 18.13
N ARG A 135 -2.20 10.35 19.32
CA ARG A 135 -0.80 10.69 19.58
C ARG A 135 -0.11 9.52 20.26
N TYR A 136 1.01 9.07 19.71
CA TYR A 136 1.92 8.15 20.39
C TYR A 136 3.17 8.89 20.80
N ARG A 137 3.57 8.75 22.07
CA ARG A 137 4.85 9.22 22.59
C ARG A 137 5.69 8.01 22.99
N TYR A 138 6.82 7.83 22.33
CA TYR A 138 7.79 6.78 22.63
C TYR A 138 9.00 7.37 23.33
N THR A 139 9.47 6.73 24.40
CA THR A 139 10.77 7.03 24.99
C THR A 139 11.81 6.10 24.39
N LEU A 140 12.83 6.69 23.78
CA LEU A 140 13.78 6.01 22.89
C LEU A 140 15.23 6.39 23.25
N PRO A 141 16.20 5.49 23.03
CA PRO A 141 17.62 5.85 23.08
C PRO A 141 17.94 7.04 22.16
N GLN A 142 18.84 7.92 22.60
CA GLN A 142 19.32 9.05 21.80
C GLN A 142 20.06 8.58 20.55
N ASN A 143 20.05 9.39 19.48
CA ASN A 143 20.77 9.13 18.22
C ASN A 143 20.39 7.80 17.55
N SER A 144 19.09 7.50 17.53
CA SER A 144 18.58 6.25 16.96
C SER A 144 17.69 6.52 15.74
N VAL A 145 17.75 5.60 14.78
CA VAL A 145 16.98 5.64 13.53
C VAL A 145 15.87 4.59 13.60
N TYR A 146 14.63 5.00 13.36
CA TYR A 146 13.46 4.12 13.46
C TYR A 146 12.69 4.05 12.15
N SER A 147 12.18 2.86 11.81
CA SER A 147 11.23 2.69 10.71
C SER A 147 9.82 2.45 11.25
N LEU A 148 8.87 3.28 10.82
CA LEU A 148 7.45 3.18 11.16
C LEU A 148 6.64 2.74 9.93
N PRO A 149 6.00 1.56 9.94
CA PRO A 149 4.99 1.22 8.95
C PRO A 149 3.71 2.01 9.26
N PHE A 150 3.20 2.79 8.29
CA PHE A 150 2.07 3.69 8.53
C PHE A 150 0.81 3.38 7.70
N LEU A 151 0.91 2.55 6.66
CA LEU A 151 -0.22 2.09 5.87
C LEU A 151 0.03 0.65 5.42
N SER A 152 -0.98 -0.19 5.48
CA SER A 152 -0.98 -1.55 4.90
C SER A 152 -2.07 -1.66 3.82
N PRO A 153 -1.95 -0.91 2.71
CA PRO A 153 -2.86 -1.04 1.58
C PRO A 153 -2.95 -2.50 1.10
N LYS A 154 -4.17 -2.94 0.81
CA LYS A 154 -4.41 -4.11 -0.02
C LYS A 154 -4.17 -3.69 -1.46
N VAL A 155 -3.11 -4.21 -2.03
CA VAL A 155 -2.65 -3.88 -3.38
C VAL A 155 -2.85 -5.09 -4.28
N THR A 156 -3.42 -4.88 -5.47
CA THR A 156 -3.43 -5.88 -6.52
C THR A 156 -2.42 -5.49 -7.60
N VAL A 157 -1.55 -6.43 -7.96
CA VAL A 157 -0.56 -6.25 -9.02
C VAL A 157 -0.77 -7.29 -10.09
N LYS A 158 -1.01 -6.85 -11.33
CA LYS A 158 -1.15 -7.75 -12.50
C LYS A 158 -0.02 -7.49 -13.49
N ARG A 159 0.76 -8.53 -13.82
CA ARG A 159 1.75 -8.44 -14.90
C ARG A 159 1.04 -8.42 -16.25
N VAL A 160 1.41 -7.47 -17.10
CA VAL A 160 0.86 -7.28 -18.44
C VAL A 160 2.01 -7.23 -19.44
N ALA A 161 1.93 -8.03 -20.50
CA ALA A 161 2.84 -7.93 -21.63
C ALA A 161 2.33 -6.84 -22.58
N ARG A 162 3.12 -5.78 -22.80
CA ARG A 162 2.73 -4.69 -23.71
C ARG A 162 3.66 -4.66 -24.92
N LEU A 163 3.10 -4.54 -26.13
CA LEU A 163 3.86 -4.30 -27.35
C LEU A 163 3.41 -2.96 -27.93
N GLU A 164 4.33 -2.02 -28.02
CA GLU A 164 4.12 -0.71 -28.63
C GLU A 164 5.15 -0.55 -29.75
N THR A 165 4.67 -0.62 -30.99
CA THR A 165 5.51 -0.52 -32.19
C THR A 165 4.73 0.17 -33.29
N ASN A 166 5.44 0.95 -34.10
CA ASN A 166 4.89 1.40 -35.37
C ASN A 166 4.63 0.19 -36.29
N PHE A 167 3.74 0.40 -37.25
CA PHE A 167 3.57 -0.54 -38.33
C PHE A 167 4.79 -0.49 -39.26
N TYR A 168 5.37 -1.65 -39.55
CA TYR A 168 6.41 -1.81 -40.56
C TYR A 168 6.05 -3.02 -41.41
N SER A 169 6.23 -2.93 -42.72
CA SER A 169 5.95 -4.02 -43.67
C SER A 169 6.98 -5.15 -43.64
N SER A 170 8.06 -4.99 -42.87
CA SER A 170 9.13 -5.96 -42.73
C SER A 170 8.94 -6.89 -41.53
N PHE A 171 9.66 -8.01 -41.57
CA PHE A 171 9.85 -8.91 -40.43
C PHE A 171 10.48 -8.16 -39.26
N ILE A 172 9.92 -8.35 -38.06
CA ILE A 172 10.49 -7.78 -36.83
C ILE A 172 10.53 -8.84 -35.74
N LYS A 173 11.64 -8.85 -35.01
CA LYS A 173 11.81 -9.59 -33.76
C LYS A 173 12.21 -8.61 -32.68
N GLY A 174 11.65 -8.80 -31.48
CA GLY A 174 11.96 -7.92 -30.35
C GLY A 174 11.48 -8.48 -29.02
N LYS A 175 11.51 -7.62 -28.00
CA LYS A 175 11.02 -7.92 -26.66
C LYS A 175 9.74 -7.15 -26.38
N PHE A 176 8.86 -7.73 -25.58
CA PHE A 176 7.73 -6.98 -25.03
C PHE A 176 8.23 -5.94 -24.01
N GLN A 177 7.41 -4.94 -23.72
CA GLN A 177 7.58 -4.10 -22.55
C GLN A 177 7.08 -4.83 -21.30
N ARG A 178 7.85 -4.76 -20.21
CA ARG A 178 7.47 -5.21 -18.89
C ARG A 178 6.59 -4.15 -18.24
N LEU A 179 5.34 -4.51 -17.99
CA LEU A 179 4.36 -3.65 -17.37
C LEU A 179 3.68 -4.37 -16.20
N TYR A 180 3.49 -3.66 -15.10
CA TYR A 180 2.62 -4.11 -14.00
C TYR A 180 1.49 -3.10 -13.82
N ARG A 181 0.27 -3.60 -13.75
CA ARG A 181 -0.90 -2.81 -13.42
C ARG A 181 -1.17 -2.92 -11.92
N LEU A 182 -1.17 -1.77 -11.27
CA LEU A 182 -1.30 -1.58 -9.83
C LEU A 182 -2.68 -1.02 -9.50
N THR A 183 -3.36 -1.59 -8.51
CA THR A 183 -4.51 -0.96 -7.84
C THR A 183 -4.38 -1.09 -6.33
N SER A 184 -4.92 -0.13 -5.59
CA SER A 184 -4.89 -0.10 -4.12
C SER A 184 -6.29 0.18 -3.59
N ASN A 185 -6.67 -0.42 -2.46
CA ASN A 185 -7.94 -0.12 -1.79
C ASN A 185 -7.96 1.23 -1.07
N VAL A 186 -6.81 1.90 -0.94
CA VAL A 186 -6.65 3.21 -0.28
C VAL A 186 -5.75 4.12 -1.13
N LEU A 187 -5.76 5.42 -0.81
CA LEU A 187 -4.86 6.39 -1.44
C LEU A 187 -3.40 6.00 -1.21
N LEU A 188 -2.60 5.95 -2.28
CA LEU A 188 -1.15 5.81 -2.21
C LEU A 188 -0.49 7.16 -2.54
N PRO A 189 0.38 7.70 -1.68
CA PRO A 189 1.04 8.96 -1.95
C PRO A 189 2.11 8.84 -3.04
N ALA A 190 2.35 9.93 -3.77
CA ALA A 190 3.32 10.04 -4.83
C ALA A 190 4.74 9.73 -4.33
N ARG A 191 5.37 8.67 -4.83
CA ARG A 191 6.72 8.23 -4.47
C ARG A 191 7.36 7.33 -5.52
N THR A 192 8.69 7.21 -5.50
CA THR A 192 9.38 6.17 -6.25
C THR A 192 9.07 4.80 -5.67
N VAL A 193 8.59 3.89 -6.51
CA VAL A 193 8.37 2.48 -6.19
C VAL A 193 9.43 1.62 -6.86
N THR A 194 9.89 0.60 -6.13
CA THR A 194 10.75 -0.46 -6.69
C THR A 194 9.92 -1.72 -6.81
N VAL A 195 9.92 -2.33 -7.99
CA VAL A 195 9.19 -3.57 -8.25
C VAL A 195 10.16 -4.74 -8.20
N ARG A 196 9.81 -5.74 -7.40
CA ARG A 196 10.51 -7.02 -7.30
C ARG A 196 9.57 -8.13 -7.75
N ASP A 197 10.05 -9.01 -8.61
CA ASP A 197 9.30 -10.16 -9.14
C ASP A 197 10.13 -11.44 -8.91
N VAL A 198 9.54 -12.42 -8.22
CA VAL A 198 10.16 -13.71 -7.82
C VAL A 198 11.62 -13.53 -7.36
N ASP A 199 11.89 -12.58 -6.46
CA ASP A 199 13.22 -12.28 -5.88
C ASP A 199 14.20 -11.43 -6.69
N ARG A 200 13.85 -11.00 -7.91
CA ARG A 200 14.68 -10.06 -8.70
C ARG A 200 14.06 -8.68 -8.74
N VAL A 201 14.86 -7.64 -8.51
CA VAL A 201 14.44 -6.26 -8.81
C VAL A 201 14.32 -6.12 -10.33
N VAL A 202 13.11 -5.80 -10.79
CA VAL A 202 12.80 -5.72 -12.23
C VAL A 202 12.72 -4.28 -12.74
N GLY A 203 12.69 -3.30 -11.84
CA GLY A 203 12.76 -1.88 -12.17
C GLY A 203 12.22 -0.98 -11.06
N SER A 204 12.29 0.31 -11.30
CA SER A 204 11.73 1.35 -10.43
C SER A 204 11.06 2.44 -11.25
N GLN A 205 10.00 3.05 -10.72
CA GLN A 205 9.31 4.15 -11.37
C GLN A 205 8.76 5.13 -10.33
N SER A 206 8.64 6.41 -10.69
CA SER A 206 7.86 7.38 -9.91
C SER A 206 6.37 7.07 -10.02
N LEU A 207 5.73 6.79 -8.89
CA LEU A 207 4.29 6.71 -8.73
C LEU A 207 3.75 8.12 -8.43
N PRO A 208 2.70 8.60 -9.12
CA PRO A 208 1.96 9.79 -8.72
C PRO A 208 1.11 9.50 -7.47
N ASP A 209 0.40 10.50 -6.96
CA ASP A 209 -0.66 10.24 -6.00
C ASP A 209 -1.72 9.36 -6.69
N LEU A 210 -2.02 8.20 -6.10
CA LEU A 210 -2.96 7.23 -6.64
C LEU A 210 -4.18 7.18 -5.73
N THR A 211 -5.35 7.51 -6.26
CA THR A 211 -6.59 7.44 -5.49
C THR A 211 -7.01 5.98 -5.24
N ALA A 212 -7.88 5.76 -4.26
CA ALA A 212 -8.38 4.41 -3.97
C ALA A 212 -9.09 3.82 -5.19
N ASN A 213 -8.74 2.58 -5.53
CA ASN A 213 -9.22 1.77 -6.66
C ASN A 213 -8.84 2.29 -8.05
N GLU A 214 -7.97 3.30 -8.14
CA GLU A 214 -7.43 3.77 -9.41
C GLU A 214 -6.36 2.81 -9.95
N GLU A 215 -6.38 2.56 -11.26
CA GLU A 215 -5.39 1.73 -11.94
C GLU A 215 -4.18 2.57 -12.36
N HIS A 216 -2.98 2.14 -11.98
CA HIS A 216 -1.73 2.73 -12.46
C HIS A 216 -0.84 1.71 -13.16
N ASN A 217 -0.23 2.11 -14.28
CA ASN A 217 0.65 1.24 -15.05
C ASN A 217 2.12 1.55 -14.72
N LEU A 218 2.79 0.61 -14.05
CA LEU A 218 4.21 0.62 -13.82
C LEU A 218 4.95 0.06 -15.05
N ARG A 219 5.58 0.93 -15.84
CA ARG A 219 6.33 0.63 -17.06
C ARG A 219 7.82 0.50 -16.73
N LEU A 220 8.36 -0.71 -16.81
CA LEU A 220 9.70 -1.04 -16.33
C LEU A 220 10.68 -1.40 -17.46
N GLY A 221 10.42 -0.90 -18.67
CA GLY A 221 11.28 -1.13 -19.83
C GLY A 221 11.03 -2.46 -20.53
N GLN A 222 12.06 -3.05 -21.13
CA GLN A 222 11.94 -4.30 -21.88
C GLN A 222 11.84 -5.52 -20.97
N ASP A 223 10.99 -6.46 -21.34
CA ASP A 223 10.81 -7.72 -20.63
C ASP A 223 11.85 -8.76 -21.10
N PRO A 224 12.82 -9.17 -20.25
CA PRO A 224 13.81 -10.18 -20.61
C PRO A 224 13.21 -11.58 -20.84
N ASP A 225 12.01 -11.83 -20.32
CA ASP A 225 11.39 -13.16 -20.27
C ASP A 225 10.37 -13.34 -21.42
N LEU A 226 10.02 -12.26 -22.13
CA LEU A 226 9.02 -12.27 -23.21
C LEU A 226 9.55 -11.69 -24.51
N ASN A 227 9.59 -12.52 -25.55
CA ASN A 227 9.98 -12.13 -26.90
C ASN A 227 8.78 -12.19 -27.84
N PHE A 228 8.78 -11.35 -28.87
CA PHE A 228 7.83 -11.44 -29.98
C PHE A 228 8.54 -11.58 -31.32
N THR A 229 7.83 -12.20 -32.26
CA THR A 229 8.16 -12.20 -33.67
C THR A 229 6.93 -11.79 -34.47
N ARG A 230 7.10 -10.85 -35.40
CA ARG A 230 6.05 -10.35 -36.28
C ARG A 230 6.38 -10.69 -37.72
N TYR A 231 5.48 -11.44 -38.35
CA TYR A 231 5.52 -11.73 -39.78
C TYR A 231 4.53 -10.82 -40.49
N VAL A 232 4.94 -10.26 -41.62
CA VAL A 232 4.07 -9.43 -42.46
C VAL A 232 4.10 -10.00 -43.87
N LYS A 233 2.93 -10.38 -44.37
CA LYS A 233 2.73 -10.78 -45.76
C LYS A 233 2.09 -9.61 -46.50
N VAL A 234 2.76 -9.12 -47.53
CA VAL A 234 2.22 -8.09 -48.42
C VAL A 234 1.60 -8.78 -49.63
N SER A 235 0.35 -8.46 -49.93
CA SER A 235 -0.31 -8.84 -51.17
C SER A 235 -0.84 -7.60 -51.87
N SER A 236 -0.57 -7.45 -53.16
CA SER A 236 -1.09 -6.36 -53.97
C SER A 236 -2.34 -6.81 -54.73
N SER A 237 -3.39 -5.98 -54.73
CA SER A 237 -4.55 -6.14 -55.61
C SER A 237 -4.78 -4.84 -56.38
N SER A 238 -4.92 -4.93 -57.70
CA SER A 238 -5.24 -3.77 -58.54
C SER A 238 -6.68 -3.86 -59.02
N ARG A 239 -7.40 -2.74 -58.94
CA ARG A 239 -8.73 -2.58 -59.54
C ARG A 239 -8.69 -1.42 -60.52
N VAL A 240 -9.17 -1.63 -61.73
CA VAL A 240 -9.39 -0.55 -62.69
C VAL A 240 -10.83 -0.08 -62.52
N LYS A 241 -11.02 1.23 -62.31
CA LYS A 241 -12.34 1.86 -62.39
C LYS A 241 -12.39 2.75 -63.61
N VAL A 242 -13.47 2.64 -64.36
CA VAL A 242 -13.72 3.43 -65.56
C VAL A 242 -14.69 4.56 -65.18
N PHE A 243 -14.34 5.79 -65.55
CA PHE A 243 -15.17 6.98 -65.36
C PHE A 243 -15.32 7.67 -66.72
N GLY A 244 -16.41 7.39 -67.43
CA GLY A 244 -16.58 7.82 -68.82
C GLY A 244 -15.52 7.20 -69.74
N THR A 245 -14.77 8.01 -70.48
CA THR A 245 -13.64 7.58 -71.32
C THR A 245 -12.32 7.41 -70.58
N VAL A 246 -12.23 7.80 -69.30
CA VAL A 246 -11.00 7.74 -68.51
C VAL A 246 -10.96 6.48 -67.66
N GLN A 247 -9.90 5.67 -67.81
CA GLN A 247 -9.62 4.54 -66.92
C GLN A 247 -8.59 4.92 -65.85
N ARG A 248 -8.89 4.64 -64.58
CA ARG A 248 -7.94 4.80 -63.47
C ARG A 248 -7.66 3.45 -62.82
N ARG A 249 -6.38 3.07 -62.75
CA ARG A 249 -5.91 1.88 -62.03
C ARG A 249 -5.60 2.26 -60.58
N TYR A 250 -6.24 1.58 -59.65
CA TYR A 250 -5.99 1.68 -58.22
C TYR A 250 -5.27 0.43 -57.77
N THR A 251 -4.08 0.56 -57.20
CA THR A 251 -3.35 -0.55 -56.58
C THR A 251 -3.45 -0.42 -55.07
N TYR A 252 -3.91 -1.48 -54.42
CA TYR A 252 -4.03 -1.59 -52.97
C TYR A 252 -3.01 -2.61 -52.47
N ASN A 253 -2.23 -2.21 -51.47
CA ASN A 253 -1.39 -3.12 -50.71
C ASN A 253 -2.16 -3.58 -49.47
N ILE A 254 -2.41 -4.88 -49.36
CA ILE A 254 -3.02 -5.51 -48.20
C ILE A 254 -1.91 -6.15 -47.39
N TYR A 255 -1.84 -5.80 -46.09
CA TYR A 255 -0.84 -6.31 -45.16
C TYR A 255 -1.51 -7.29 -44.19
N SER A 256 -1.12 -8.55 -44.23
CA SER A 256 -1.51 -9.55 -43.23
C SER A 256 -0.40 -9.66 -42.19
N VAL A 257 -0.74 -9.47 -40.92
CA VAL A 257 0.22 -9.45 -39.80
C VAL A 257 -0.04 -10.62 -38.86
N THR A 258 1.00 -11.41 -38.59
CA THR A 258 0.97 -12.48 -37.58
C THR A 258 1.94 -12.17 -36.46
N LEU A 259 1.46 -12.19 -35.21
CA LEU A 259 2.27 -11.95 -34.02
C LEU A 259 2.39 -13.24 -33.19
N GLN A 260 3.63 -13.65 -32.91
CA GLN A 260 3.92 -14.80 -32.05
C GLN A 260 4.60 -14.35 -30.76
N ARG A 261 4.09 -14.78 -29.60
CA ARG A 261 4.70 -14.61 -28.28
C ARG A 261 5.51 -15.85 -27.92
N ARG A 262 6.73 -15.66 -27.41
CA ARG A 262 7.55 -16.73 -26.87
C ARG A 262 8.06 -16.37 -25.49
N GLU A 263 7.82 -17.26 -24.54
CA GLU A 263 8.30 -17.13 -23.17
C GLU A 263 9.67 -17.79 -23.03
N ARG A 264 10.54 -17.19 -22.22
CA ARG A 264 11.70 -17.88 -21.67
C ARG A 264 11.34 -18.45 -20.30
N PRO A 265 11.74 -19.69 -19.99
CA PRO A 265 11.60 -20.23 -18.64
C PRO A 265 12.36 -19.34 -17.66
N ARG A 266 11.73 -19.06 -16.51
CA ARG A 266 12.23 -18.09 -15.51
C ARG A 266 13.54 -18.60 -14.91
N ALA A 267 14.38 -17.67 -14.47
CA ALA A 267 15.67 -18.05 -13.86
C ALA A 267 15.48 -18.95 -12.62
N SER A 268 14.43 -18.71 -11.82
CA SER A 268 14.07 -19.54 -10.66
C SER A 268 13.69 -20.97 -11.05
N GLU A 269 12.95 -21.15 -12.14
CA GLU A 269 12.53 -22.45 -12.67
C GLU A 269 13.71 -23.24 -13.26
N ARG A 270 14.77 -22.54 -13.74
CA ARG A 270 15.99 -23.20 -14.23
C ARG A 270 16.79 -23.84 -13.11
N THR A 271 16.80 -23.24 -11.92
CA THR A 271 17.49 -23.79 -10.75
C THR A 271 16.81 -25.04 -10.23
N GLU A 272 15.46 -25.08 -10.18
CA GLU A 272 14.71 -26.31 -9.82
C GLU A 272 14.87 -27.41 -10.87
N ALA A 273 14.80 -27.08 -12.16
CA ALA A 273 14.99 -28.07 -13.23
C ALA A 273 16.42 -28.64 -13.28
N ALA A 274 17.42 -27.88 -12.83
CA ALA A 274 18.79 -28.36 -12.70
C ALA A 274 18.95 -29.28 -11.47
N GLN A 275 18.33 -28.95 -10.34
CA GLN A 275 18.38 -29.77 -9.13
C GLN A 275 17.62 -31.09 -9.27
N SER A 276 16.48 -31.10 -9.98
CA SER A 276 15.73 -32.32 -10.28
C SER A 276 16.50 -33.31 -11.17
N LYS A 277 17.49 -32.86 -11.96
CA LYS A 277 18.31 -33.72 -12.81
C LYS A 277 19.53 -34.32 -12.10
N ILE A 278 19.87 -33.86 -10.90
CA ILE A 278 21.02 -34.33 -10.13
C ILE A 278 20.60 -35.42 -9.12
N GLY A 279 19.30 -35.70 -8.97
CA GLY A 279 18.77 -36.67 -8.01
C GLY A 279 18.44 -38.07 -8.55
N ASP A 280 18.69 -38.33 -9.84
CA ASP A 280 18.36 -39.61 -10.53
C ASP A 280 19.62 -40.32 -11.10
N GLU A 281 20.80 -40.11 -10.51
CA GLU A 281 22.00 -40.95 -10.69
C GLU A 281 22.45 -41.51 -9.33
#